data_AF-A0ABD5MWP9-F1
#
_entry.id   AF-A0ABD5MWP9-F1
#
_cell.length_a   1.000
_cell.length_b   1.000
_cell.length_c   1.000
_cell.angle_alpha   90.00
_cell.angle_beta   90.00
_cell.angle_gamma   90.00
#
_symmetry.space_group_name_H-M   'P 1'
#
loop_
_entity.id
_entity.type
_entity.pdbx_description
1 polymer ?
#
loop_
_entity_poly.entity_id
_entity_poly.type
_entity_poly.pdbx_seq_one_letter_code
_entity_poly.pdbx_strand_id
1 'polypeptide(L)'
;MDLVALLIQIIVSTIILAPVLWLAGRALVGGDKAKFFDAVWIVVLGTIIGAVVNAFIGSLIAAIIMFIVWLALIKHFFDCGWLKAFVIAIIAVIIFVIIVAILAVIGFGLLVFVL
;
A
#
# COMPACT_ATOMS: atom_id res chain seq x y z
N MET A 1 -10.90 -16.02 4.38
CA MET A 1 -11.54 -15.03 3.50
C MET A 1 -12.04 -15.75 2.27
N ASP A 2 -13.29 -15.54 1.87
CA ASP A 2 -13.79 -16.10 0.61
C ASP A 2 -13.28 -15.29 -0.60
N LEU A 3 -13.50 -15.80 -1.80
CA LEU A 3 -12.96 -15.19 -3.02
C LEU A 3 -13.61 -13.83 -3.33
N VAL A 4 -14.88 -13.64 -2.93
CA VAL A 4 -15.62 -12.38 -3.15
C VAL A 4 -15.04 -11.27 -2.27
N ALA A 5 -14.80 -11.57 -0.99
CA ALA A 5 -14.18 -10.65 -0.05
C ALA A 5 -12.75 -10.26 -0.47
N LEU A 6 -11.95 -11.21 -1.00
CA LEU A 6 -10.63 -10.90 -1.54
C LEU A 6 -10.71 -9.92 -2.72
N LEU A 7 -11.64 -10.13 -3.65
CA LEU A 7 -11.83 -9.23 -4.80
C LEU A 7 -12.25 -7.83 -4.37
N ILE A 8 -13.19 -7.73 -3.42
CA ILE A 8 -13.60 -6.44 -2.84
C ILE A 8 -12.40 -5.76 -2.18
N GLN A 9 -11.63 -6.50 -1.38
CA GLN A 9 -10.45 -5.96 -0.69
C GLN A 9 -9.41 -5.44 -1.69
N ILE A 10 -9.14 -6.17 -2.77
CA ILE A 10 -8.21 -5.73 -3.82
C ILE A 10 -8.71 -4.42 -4.44
N ILE A 11 -9.98 -4.35 -4.84
CA ILE A 11 -10.55 -3.14 -5.47
C ILE A 11 -10.49 -1.94 -4.51
N VAL A 12 -10.96 -2.11 -3.27
CA VAL A 12 -10.98 -1.04 -2.25
C VAL A 12 -9.56 -0.59 -1.91
N SER A 13 -8.65 -1.54 -1.67
CA SER A 13 -7.25 -1.24 -1.35
C SER A 13 -6.57 -0.52 -2.51
N THR A 14 -6.80 -0.93 -3.76
CA THR A 14 -6.25 -0.25 -4.93
C THR A 14 -6.78 1.18 -5.04
N ILE A 15 -8.07 1.41 -4.87
CA ILE A 15 -8.66 2.76 -4.94
C ILE A 15 -8.07 3.69 -3.87
N ILE A 16 -7.81 3.17 -2.68
CA ILE A 16 -7.32 3.98 -1.54
C ILE A 16 -5.80 4.12 -1.56
N LEU A 17 -5.07 3.00 -1.61
CA LEU A 17 -3.62 2.97 -1.42
C LEU A 17 -2.84 3.28 -2.69
N ALA A 18 -3.36 2.99 -3.89
CA ALA A 18 -2.60 3.26 -5.11
C ALA A 18 -2.36 4.76 -5.33
N PRO A 19 -3.34 5.67 -5.16
CA PRO A 19 -3.09 7.11 -5.21
C PRO A 19 -2.08 7.57 -4.16
N VAL A 20 -2.13 7.02 -2.95
CA VAL A 20 -1.21 7.36 -1.85
C VAL A 20 0.23 6.97 -2.19
N LEU A 21 0.44 5.72 -2.60
CA LEU A 21 1.76 5.23 -3.01
C LEU A 21 2.27 5.95 -4.25
N TRP A 22 1.39 6.26 -5.20
CA TRP A 22 1.73 7.01 -6.40
C TRP A 22 2.19 8.42 -6.06
N LEU A 23 1.49 9.14 -5.19
CA LEU A 23 1.88 10.47 -4.73
C LEU A 23 3.24 10.43 -4.02
N ALA A 24 3.43 9.46 -3.12
CA ALA A 24 4.70 9.28 -2.41
C ALA A 24 5.86 8.97 -3.36
N GLY A 25 5.65 8.03 -4.29
CA GLY A 25 6.65 7.66 -5.30
C GLY A 25 6.99 8.83 -6.22
N ARG A 26 5.98 9.50 -6.76
CA ARG A 26 6.17 10.63 -7.67
C ARG A 26 6.89 11.80 -7.00
N ALA A 27 6.63 12.05 -5.72
CA ALA A 27 7.32 13.08 -4.95
C ALA A 27 8.82 12.77 -4.73
N LEU A 28 9.21 11.48 -4.60
CA LEU A 28 10.59 11.11 -4.27
C LEU A 28 11.46 10.70 -5.47
N VAL A 29 10.90 9.98 -6.45
CA VAL A 29 11.64 9.42 -7.59
C VAL A 29 11.25 10.02 -8.94
N GLY A 30 10.23 10.89 -8.97
CA GLY A 30 9.75 11.55 -10.18
C GLY A 30 8.69 10.76 -10.95
N GLY A 31 8.01 11.44 -11.86
CA GLY A 31 6.89 10.88 -12.64
C GLY A 31 7.28 9.83 -13.67
N ASP A 32 8.52 9.85 -14.16
CA ASP A 32 9.02 8.88 -15.14
C ASP A 32 9.22 7.49 -14.51
N LYS A 33 9.50 7.47 -13.21
CA LYS A 33 9.78 6.27 -12.41
C LYS A 33 8.57 5.75 -11.66
N ALA A 34 7.72 6.64 -11.14
CA ALA A 34 6.51 6.27 -10.38
C ALA A 34 5.24 6.55 -11.20
N LYS A 35 4.85 5.61 -12.06
CA LYS A 35 3.58 5.72 -12.80
C LYS A 35 2.41 5.25 -11.94
N PHE A 36 1.21 5.72 -12.26
CA PHE A 36 0.00 5.35 -11.53
C PHE A 36 -0.28 3.85 -11.64
N PHE A 37 -0.09 3.27 -12.83
CA PHE A 37 -0.25 1.83 -13.04
C PHE A 37 0.76 0.99 -12.25
N ASP A 38 1.98 1.49 -12.06
CA ASP A 38 2.99 0.81 -11.23
C ASP A 38 2.52 0.77 -9.76
N ALA A 39 1.94 1.87 -9.26
CA ALA A 39 1.35 1.93 -7.92
C ALA A 39 0.15 0.98 -7.76
N VAL A 40 -0.70 0.90 -8.78
CA VAL A 40 -1.83 -0.06 -8.81
C VAL A 40 -1.31 -1.49 -8.69
N TRP A 41 -0.29 -1.87 -9.46
CA TRP A 41 0.29 -3.22 -9.41
C TRP A 41 0.95 -3.53 -8.06
N ILE A 42 1.66 -2.58 -7.46
CA ILE A 42 2.22 -2.73 -6.11
C ILE A 42 1.11 -3.08 -5.12
N VAL A 43 -0.03 -2.37 -5.15
CA VAL A 43 -1.12 -2.62 -4.21
C VAL A 43 -1.84 -3.93 -4.50
N VAL A 44 -2.14 -4.24 -5.77
CA VAL A 44 -2.80 -5.50 -6.15
C VAL A 44 -1.96 -6.70 -5.71
N LEU A 45 -0.66 -6.70 -6.06
CA LEU A 45 0.24 -7.78 -5.68
C LEU A 45 0.48 -7.83 -4.17
N GLY A 46 0.67 -6.68 -3.53
CA GLY A 46 0.82 -6.59 -2.08
C GLY A 46 -0.39 -7.17 -1.34
N THR A 47 -1.60 -6.93 -1.84
CA THR A 47 -2.85 -7.46 -1.26
C THR A 47 -2.98 -8.96 -1.49
N ILE A 48 -2.72 -9.45 -2.70
CA ILE A 48 -2.77 -10.89 -3.01
C ILE A 48 -1.72 -11.65 -2.21
N ILE A 49 -0.46 -11.19 -2.22
CA ILE A 49 0.63 -11.80 -1.47
C ILE A 49 0.32 -11.73 0.03
N GLY A 50 -0.20 -10.61 0.52
CA GLY A 50 -0.63 -10.44 1.91
C GLY A 50 -1.70 -11.44 2.33
N ALA A 51 -2.72 -11.65 1.50
CA ALA A 51 -3.77 -12.62 1.79
C ALA A 51 -3.20 -14.06 1.88
N VAL A 52 -2.30 -14.42 0.97
CA VAL A 52 -1.62 -15.73 0.99
C VAL A 52 -0.72 -15.86 2.22
N VAL A 53 0.17 -14.89 2.47
CA VAL A 53 1.12 -14.93 3.59
C VAL A 53 0.40 -15.02 4.93
N ASN A 54 -0.66 -14.22 5.15
CA ASN A 54 -1.44 -14.28 6.39
C ASN A 54 -2.25 -15.58 6.55
N ALA A 55 -2.59 -16.27 5.45
CA ALA A 55 -3.28 -17.56 5.53
C ALA A 55 -2.36 -18.69 6.02
N PHE A 56 -1.04 -18.59 5.80
CA PHE A 56 -0.09 -19.67 6.10
C PHE A 56 0.89 -19.34 7.23
N ILE A 57 1.14 -18.07 7.53
CA ILE A 57 2.19 -17.62 8.46
C ILE A 57 1.55 -16.77 9.57
N GLY A 58 1.86 -17.11 10.83
CA GLY A 58 1.36 -16.41 12.01
C GLY A 58 1.86 -14.96 12.16
N SER A 59 1.20 -14.24 13.06
CA SER A 59 1.14 -12.77 13.19
C SER A 59 2.45 -12.00 12.95
N LEU A 60 3.44 -12.14 13.85
CA LEU A 60 4.60 -11.25 13.84
C LEU A 60 5.58 -11.53 12.69
N ILE A 61 5.74 -12.81 12.32
CA ILE A 61 6.64 -13.22 11.24
C ILE A 61 6.06 -12.80 9.90
N ALA A 62 4.74 -12.97 9.71
CA ALA A 62 4.04 -12.50 8.52
C ALA A 62 4.20 -10.99 8.33
N ALA A 63 4.14 -10.19 9.41
CA ALA A 63 4.32 -8.75 9.34
C ALA A 63 5.73 -8.35 8.83
N ILE A 64 6.79 -9.01 9.32
CA ILE A 64 8.17 -8.75 8.86
C ILE A 64 8.34 -9.13 7.40
N ILE A 65 7.84 -10.31 6.99
CA ILE A 65 7.89 -10.76 5.60
C ILE A 65 7.14 -9.78 4.71
N MET A 66 5.92 -9.40 5.08
CA MET A 66 5.12 -8.45 4.32
C MET A 66 5.77 -7.08 4.22
N PHE A 67 6.41 -6.61 5.29
CA PHE A 67 7.16 -5.37 5.25
C PHE A 67 8.25 -5.40 4.18
N ILE A 68 9.02 -6.50 4.12
CA ILE A 68 10.06 -6.69 3.10
C ILE A 68 9.44 -6.81 1.70
N VAL A 69 8.32 -7.52 1.55
CA VAL A 69 7.60 -7.67 0.27
C VAL A 69 7.12 -6.32 -0.25
N TRP A 70 6.53 -5.47 0.59
CA TRP A 70 6.11 -4.13 0.19
C TRP A 70 7.29 -3.29 -0.29
N LEU A 71 8.41 -3.29 0.43
CA LEU A 71 9.61 -2.60 -0.01
C LEU A 71 10.16 -3.15 -1.33
N ALA A 72 10.14 -4.48 -1.51
CA ALA A 72 10.59 -5.13 -2.74
C ALA A 72 9.69 -4.77 -3.93
N LEU A 73 8.36 -4.75 -3.74
CA LEU A 73 7.40 -4.32 -4.77
C LEU A 73 7.64 -2.85 -5.14
N ILE A 74 7.75 -1.94 -4.16
CA ILE A 74 8.05 -0.52 -4.42
C ILE A 74 9.36 -0.37 -5.18
N LYS A 75 10.41 -1.08 -4.76
CA LYS A 75 11.72 -1.06 -5.41
C LYS A 75 11.63 -1.51 -6.87
N HIS A 76 10.93 -2.61 -7.13
CA HIS A 76 10.82 -3.21 -8.45
C HIS A 76 9.96 -2.39 -9.40
N PHE A 77 8.78 -1.95 -8.95
CA PHE A 77 7.83 -1.23 -9.79
C PHE A 77 8.16 0.26 -9.97
N PHE A 78 8.78 0.91 -8.98
CA PHE A 78 9.21 2.32 -9.11
C PHE A 78 10.68 2.48 -9.50
N ASP A 79 11.36 1.40 -9.93
CA ASP A 79 12.75 1.42 -10.40
C ASP A 79 13.71 2.20 -9.48
N CYS A 80 13.61 1.99 -8.17
CA CYS A 80 14.33 2.77 -7.17
C CYS A 80 15.27 1.92 -6.30
N GLY A 81 16.17 2.57 -5.54
CA GLY A 81 17.05 1.88 -4.59
C GLY A 81 16.31 1.50 -3.29
N TRP A 82 16.85 0.55 -2.53
CA TRP A 82 16.26 0.10 -1.25
C TRP A 82 16.00 1.24 -0.25
N LEU A 83 16.95 2.17 -0.12
CA LEU A 83 16.80 3.33 0.76
C LEU A 83 15.65 4.23 0.29
N LYS A 84 15.52 4.46 -1.02
CA LYS A 84 14.41 5.26 -1.57
C LYS A 84 13.07 4.55 -1.39
N ALA A 85 12.99 3.24 -1.62
CA ALA A 85 11.77 2.46 -1.39
C ALA A 85 11.28 2.58 0.06
N PHE A 86 12.20 2.53 1.03
CA PHE A 86 11.87 2.72 2.45
C PHE A 86 11.34 4.13 2.75
N VAL A 87 11.98 5.17 2.20
CA VAL A 87 11.50 6.55 2.34
C VAL A 87 10.13 6.74 1.67
N ILE A 88 9.88 6.13 0.50
CA ILE A 88 8.57 6.14 -0.16
C ILE A 88 7.52 5.50 0.73
N ALA A 89 7.82 4.35 1.35
CA ALA A 89 6.89 3.69 2.26
C ALA A 89 6.53 4.58 3.46
N ILE A 90 7.53 5.26 4.06
CA ILE A 90 7.28 6.22 5.15
C ILE A 90 6.42 7.39 4.67
N ILE A 91 6.75 8.00 3.53
CA ILE A 91 5.98 9.12 2.97
C ILE A 91 4.55 8.69 2.66
N ALA A 92 4.36 7.48 2.12
CA ALA A 92 3.03 6.93 1.85
C ALA A 92 2.21 6.79 3.14
N VAL A 93 2.81 6.31 4.22
CA VAL A 93 2.15 6.24 5.54
C VAL A 93 1.77 7.65 6.02
N ILE A 94 2.66 8.64 5.91
CA ILE A 94 2.37 10.02 6.30
C ILE A 94 1.18 10.58 5.49
N ILE A 95 1.20 10.42 4.17
CA ILE A 95 0.10 10.87 3.29
C ILE A 95 -1.21 10.17 3.66
N PHE A 96 -1.17 8.86 3.90
CA PHE A 96 -2.34 8.10 4.31
C PHE A 96 -2.93 8.62 5.63
N VAL A 97 -2.09 8.83 6.65
CA VAL A 97 -2.50 9.38 7.95
C VAL A 97 -3.14 10.75 7.80
N ILE A 98 -2.59 11.62 6.95
CA ILE A 98 -3.17 12.95 6.66
C ILE A 98 -4.56 12.80 6.02
N ILE A 99 -4.72 11.93 5.02
CA ILE A 99 -6.01 11.69 4.37
C ILE A 99 -7.04 11.18 5.38
N VAL A 100 -6.68 10.19 6.20
CA VAL A 100 -7.56 9.63 7.24
C VAL A 100 -7.92 10.69 8.29
N ALA A 101 -6.97 11.52 8.72
CA ALA A 101 -7.23 12.61 9.66
C ALA A 101 -8.22 13.64 9.09
N ILE A 102 -8.06 14.02 7.82
CA ILE A 102 -8.99 14.93 7.13
C ILE A 102 -10.39 14.30 7.06
N LEU A 103 -10.48 13.03 6.66
CA LEU A 103 -11.76 12.30 6.61
C LEU A 103 -12.41 12.19 8.00
N ALA A 104 -11.62 12.01 9.06
CA ALA A 104 -12.09 12.00 10.45
C ALA A 104 -12.70 13.34 10.88
N VAL A 105 -12.05 14.45 10.55
CA VAL A 105 -12.56 15.80 10.86
C VAL A 105 -13.87 16.11 10.11
N ILE A 106 -14.01 15.60 8.88
CA ILE A 106 -15.22 15.79 8.05
C ILE A 106 -16.37 14.83 8.48
N GLY A 107 -16.17 14.00 9.50
CA GLY A 107 -17.19 13.10 10.05
C GLY A 107 -17.28 11.73 9.35
N PHE A 108 -16.38 11.43 8.40
CA PHE A 108 -16.30 10.13 7.72
C PHE A 108 -15.30 9.15 8.38
N GLY A 109 -14.39 9.61 9.24
CA GLY A 109 -13.24 8.80 9.69
C GLY A 109 -13.55 7.67 10.67
N LEU A 110 -14.78 7.53 11.16
CA LEU A 110 -15.18 6.37 11.99
C LEU A 110 -15.40 5.09 11.17
N LEU A 111 -15.60 5.16 9.85
CA LEU A 111 -15.78 3.97 9.01
C LEU A 111 -14.46 3.38 8.47
N VAL A 112 -13.37 4.14 8.42
CA VAL A 112 -12.10 3.72 7.81
C VAL A 112 -11.20 2.93 8.77
N PHE A 113 -11.38 3.07 10.08
CA PHE A 113 -10.59 2.34 11.09
C PHE A 113 -11.11 0.92 11.40
N VAL A 114 -12.26 0.53 10.84
CA VAL A 114 -13.00 -0.69 11.21
C VAL A 114 -13.19 -1.68 10.04
N LEU A 115 -12.74 -1.33 8.83
CA LEU A 115 -12.80 -2.20 7.65
C LEU A 115 -11.44 -2.84 7.32
#